data_AF-A0A918NWI2-F1
#
_entry.id   AF-A0A918NWI2-F1
#
_cell.length_a   1.000
_cell.length_b   1.000
_cell.length_c   1.000
_cell.angle_alpha   90.00
_cell.angle_beta   90.00
_cell.angle_gamma   90.00
#
_symmetry.space_group_name_H-M   'P 1'
#
loop_
_entity.id
_entity.type
_entity.pdbx_description
1 polymer ?
#
loop_
_entity_poly.entity_id
_entity_poly.type
_entity_poly.pdbx_seq_one_letter_code
_entity_poly.pdbx_strand_id
1 'polypeptide(L)' 'MRILFPGTPAYGHLLPLLPLERAARRAGRTTAFLTHPSLASVMAPTA' A
#
# COMPACT_ATOMS: atom_id res chain seq x y z
N MET A 1 -2.71 -9.34 -13.01
CA MET A 1 -3.77 -9.41 -11.97
C MET A 1 -3.68 -8.13 -11.12
N ARG A 2 -4.83 -7.61 -10.68
CA ARG A 2 -4.95 -6.35 -9.92
C ARG A 2 -5.24 -6.68 -8.45
N ILE A 3 -4.55 -6.01 -7.51
CA ILE A 3 -4.73 -6.20 -6.07
C ILE A 3 -4.99 -4.83 -5.43
N LEU A 4 -6.07 -4.72 -4.66
CA LEU A 4 -6.40 -3.53 -3.89
C LEU A 4 -6.11 -3.79 -2.41
N PHE A 5 -5.39 -2.86 -1.78
CA PHE A 5 -5.10 -2.86 -0.35
C PHE A 5 -5.97 -1.78 0.34
N PRO A 6 -7.18 -2.10 0.81
CA PRO A 6 -7.98 -1.17 1.61
C PRO A 6 -7.42 -1.07 3.03
N GLY A 7 -7.51 0.11 3.63
CA GLY A 7 -7.06 0.30 5.02
C GLY A 7 -7.69 1.51 5.70
N THR A 8 -8.05 1.34 6.96
CA THR A 8 -8.38 2.42 7.90
C THR A 8 -7.23 3.43 7.93
N PRO A 9 -7.49 4.75 7.93
CA PRO A 9 -6.44 5.77 7.91
C PRO A 9 -5.71 5.89 9.25
N ALA A 10 -4.96 4.86 9.60
CA ALA A 10 -4.17 4.74 10.80
C ALA A 10 -2.86 4.01 10.48
N TYR A 11 -1.74 4.54 10.99
CA TYR A 11 -0.41 4.00 10.72
C TYR A 11 -0.28 2.52 11.06
N GLY A 12 -0.85 2.10 12.20
CA GLY A 12 -0.82 0.70 12.64
C GLY A 12 -1.52 -0.27 11.68
N HIS A 13 -2.46 0.22 10.86
CA HIS A 13 -3.15 -0.58 9.85
C HIS A 13 -2.45 -0.53 8.48
N LEU A 14 -1.87 0.60 8.09
CA LEU A 14 -1.21 0.73 6.77
C LEU A 14 0.21 0.18 6.72
N LEU A 15 1.04 0.46 7.74
CA LEU A 15 2.46 0.08 7.72
C LEU A 15 2.69 -1.43 7.51
N PRO A 16 1.89 -2.33 8.11
CA PRO A 16 2.03 -3.77 7.87
C PRO A 16 1.69 -4.21 6.44
N LEU A 17 0.88 -3.44 5.71
CA LEU A 17 0.47 -3.75 4.33
C LEU A 17 1.52 -3.39 3.29
N LEU A 18 2.39 -2.41 3.58
CA LEU A 18 3.44 -1.96 2.66
C LEU A 18 4.38 -3.09 2.18
N PRO A 19 4.94 -3.97 3.04
CA PRO A 19 5.79 -5.07 2.56
C PRO A 19 5.03 -6.06 1.67
N LEU A 20 3.74 -6.31 1.94
CA LEU A 20 2.89 -7.20 1.12
C LEU A 20 2.63 -6.58 -0.25
N GLU A 21 2.30 -5.30 -0.30
CA GLU A 21 2.10 -4.56 -1.54
C GLU A 21 3.39 -4.54 -2.38
N ARG A 22 4.55 -4.29 -1.77
CA ARG A 22 5.85 -4.31 -2.45
C ARG A 22 6.17 -5.69 -3.01
N ALA A 23 5.86 -6.77 -2.28
CA ALA A 23 6.05 -8.13 -2.77
C ALA A 23 5.14 -8.43 -3.96
N ALA A 24 3.87 -8.04 -3.89
CA ALA A 24 2.92 -8.18 -5.00
C ALA A 24 3.39 -7.40 -6.24
N ARG A 25 3.85 -6.16 -6.06
CA ARG A 25 4.40 -5.34 -7.15
C ARG A 25 5.63 -5.99 -7.80
N ARG A 26 6.58 -6.48 -6.99
CA ARG A 26 7.77 -7.22 -7.49
C ARG A 26 7.40 -8.50 -8.25
N ALA A 27 6.28 -9.13 -7.90
CA ALA A 27 5.73 -10.28 -8.63
C ALA A 27 4.96 -9.89 -9.92
N GLY A 28 5.07 -8.63 -10.39
CA GLY A 28 4.41 -8.15 -11.61
C GLY A 28 2.91 -7.93 -11.47
N ARG A 29 2.40 -7.75 -10.24
CA ARG A 29 0.99 -7.43 -10.02
C ARG A 29 0.77 -5.92 -10.03
N THR A 30 -0.36 -5.49 -10.60
CA THR A 30 -0.80 -4.10 -10.49
C THR A 30 -1.44 -3.90 -9.12
N THR A 31 -0.94 -2.96 -8.35
CA THR A 31 -1.36 -2.73 -6.96
C THR A 31 -1.90 -1.32 -6.79
N ALA A 32 -2.81 -1.14 -5.83
CA ALA A 32 -3.30 0.17 -5.39
C ALA A 32 -3.69 0.10 -3.90
N PHE A 33 -3.67 1.25 -3.23
CA PHE A 33 -4.21 1.42 -1.88
C PHE A 33 -5.53 2.19 -1.92
N LEU A 34 -6.47 1.81 -1.06
CA LEU A 34 -7.70 2.56 -0.79
C LEU A 34 -7.71 3.00 0.67
N THR A 35 -7.42 4.28 0.91
CA THR A 35 -7.38 4.90 2.24
C THR A 35 -7.55 6.41 2.12
N HIS A 36 -7.50 7.14 3.24
CA HIS A 36 -7.60 8.60 3.23
C HIS A 36 -6.32 9.25 2.65
N PRO A 37 -6.43 10.32 1.83
CA PRO A 37 -5.28 10.96 1.18
C PRO A 37 -4.19 11.48 2.14
N SER A 38 -4.53 11.75 3.40
CA SER A 38 -3.58 12.22 4.42
C SER A 38 -2.41 11.27 4.68
N LEU A 39 -2.51 10.00 4.27
CA LEU A 39 -1.45 9.00 4.43
C LEU A 39 -0.66 8.70 3.16
N ALA A 40 -0.87 9.46 2.08
CA ALA A 40 -0.19 9.23 0.80
C ALA A 40 1.35 9.24 0.91
N SER A 41 1.92 10.09 1.77
CA SER A 41 3.37 10.19 1.99
C SER A 41 3.99 8.89 2.53
N VAL A 42 3.22 8.08 3.26
CA VAL A 42 3.68 6.81 3.86
C VAL A 42 3.82 5.71 2.80
N MET A 43 3.04 5.81 1.72
CA MET A 43 3.05 4.87 0.61
C MET A 43 4.02 5.27 -0.50
N ALA A 44 4.65 6.44 -0.38
CA ALA A 44 5.63 6.90 -1.35
C ALA A 44 6.78 5.86 -1.47
N PRO A 45 7.31 5.63 -2.68
CA PRO A 45 8.47 4.77 -2.85
C PRO A 45 9.64 5.31 -2.01
N THR A 46 10.31 4.43 -1.28
CA THR A 46 11.61 4.76 -0.69
C THR A 46 12.61 4.83 -1.84
N ALA A 47 13.27 5.98 -2.01
CA ALA A 47 14.31 6.20 -3.01
C ALA A 47 15.50 5.26 -2.81
#